data_AF-A0A255PDQ8-F1
#
_entry.id   AF-A0A255PDQ8-F1
#
_cell.length_a   1.000
_cell.length_b   1.000
_cell.length_c   1.000
_cell.angle_alpha   90.00
_cell.angle_beta   90.00
_cell.angle_gamma   90.00
#
_symmetry.space_group_name_H-M   'P 1'
#
loop_
_entity.id
_entity.type
_entity.pdbx_description
1 polymer ?
#
loop_
_entity_poly.entity_id
_entity_poly.type
_entity_poly.pdbx_seq_one_letter_code
_entity_poly.pdbx_strand_id
1 'polypeptide(L)'
;MLVQIDGAVDLAHWRPRSRGVHGYLVMNLADPFSLRHWDVTRLEEELEKAGARLVVVLRGTPDLARAVEERLDVRVLRHRPPDPQEVFSLHFASLCPDAQERARRRRKVGQAALAALLPPGLPPGKAVRVAEALARPGPAGRPTAAGLTAGLAAAEAARLVSAADDAPAPPAHLFSVCVHQGLGRNTVLGRAAELLALIRAHHAPDAPPEPPQRSGEASRPALALPGPAGSGAAGWPAPTSAAPDLPAGIAAMCAVREDGDGNGALTFLWPAVGEAVWDEVCRERPDWLPLLHVWLGAAGDEEQAERAGRAMAAVAERTAGRSLGLLADLLRTGPRTAAEVAGRALAASSRRSPAAATAHALLEEWSGAPEPALRTAVVAACRPDTDGLPAEVAMRLLRRVLDALGDDDAAAATAFLVSGTLLRRFAAGAPGTRETIVRDLAVWVRTEDVAGLLAALTFPVLVAEEHDWFGDRLSAGQEAADQVVALVCASLDEASAYPAMRDALLTWCAGAAGGPERERRLEALFARLVDRRRPGFLRLLMSLERAPQTTPGKALAERSLTRWRGGPGPAAADPSA
;
A
#
# COMPACT_ATOMS: atom_id res chain seq x y z
N MET A 1 48.19 22.18 12.10
CA MET A 1 47.19 22.33 11.02
C MET A 1 46.77 20.95 10.53
N LEU A 2 45.47 20.69 10.37
CA LEU A 2 44.91 19.47 9.77
C LEU A 2 44.58 19.77 8.30
N VAL A 3 45.01 18.92 7.37
CA VAL A 3 44.72 19.07 5.94
C VAL A 3 43.86 17.90 5.45
N GLN A 4 42.74 18.21 4.82
CA GLN A 4 41.93 17.19 4.16
C GLN A 4 42.53 16.85 2.80
N ILE A 5 42.66 15.55 2.52
CA ILE A 5 43.11 14.99 1.26
C ILE A 5 41.88 14.38 0.57
N ASP A 6 41.80 14.55 -0.75
CA ASP A 6 40.77 13.94 -1.58
C ASP A 6 40.88 12.40 -1.53
N GLY A 7 39.74 11.72 -1.37
CA GLY A 7 39.65 10.25 -1.31
C GLY A 7 39.97 9.54 -2.63
N ALA A 8 40.07 10.28 -3.74
CA ALA A 8 40.53 9.77 -5.03
C ALA A 8 42.06 9.80 -5.20
N VAL A 9 42.81 10.36 -4.24
CA VAL A 9 44.27 10.39 -4.30
C VAL A 9 44.85 9.00 -4.11
N ASP A 10 45.76 8.63 -5.01
CA ASP A 10 46.53 7.39 -4.87
C ASP A 10 47.53 7.52 -3.71
N LEU A 11 47.11 7.02 -2.55
CA LEU A 11 47.92 6.99 -1.34
C LEU A 11 49.19 6.14 -1.52
N ALA A 12 49.22 5.18 -2.46
CA ALA A 12 50.41 4.41 -2.77
C ALA A 12 51.50 5.25 -3.45
N HIS A 13 51.24 6.49 -3.86
CA HIS A 13 52.26 7.42 -4.39
C HIS A 13 52.28 8.78 -3.67
N TRP A 14 51.39 8.98 -2.70
CA TRP A 14 51.27 10.23 -1.97
C TRP A 14 52.42 10.43 -0.96
N ARG A 15 52.77 11.70 -0.71
CA ARG A 15 53.77 12.12 0.30
C ARG A 15 53.31 13.33 1.11
N PRO A 16 53.61 13.39 2.42
CA PRO A 16 53.30 14.54 3.25
C PRO A 16 54.15 15.77 2.87
N ARG A 17 53.57 16.97 3.01
CA ARG A 17 54.29 18.24 2.84
C ARG A 17 55.29 18.45 3.99
N SER A 18 56.44 19.05 3.69
CA SER A 18 57.61 19.11 4.57
C SER A 18 57.56 20.16 5.69
N ARG A 19 56.55 21.04 5.78
CA ARG A 19 56.45 22.05 6.86
C ARG A 19 55.00 22.40 7.27
N GLY A 20 54.74 22.43 8.58
CA GLY A 20 53.58 23.07 9.22
C GLY A 20 52.28 22.27 9.31
N VAL A 21 52.23 21.07 8.72
CA VAL A 21 51.06 20.18 8.77
C VAL A 21 51.36 19.02 9.70
N HIS A 22 50.57 18.89 10.77
CA HIS A 22 50.75 17.84 11.78
C HIS A 22 49.75 16.69 11.62
N GLY A 23 48.75 16.87 10.75
CA GLY A 23 47.71 15.88 10.53
C GLY A 23 47.11 15.96 9.13
N TYR A 24 46.80 14.81 8.58
CA TYR A 24 46.11 14.62 7.31
C TYR A 24 44.86 13.78 7.53
N LEU A 25 43.78 14.12 6.83
CA LEU A 25 42.51 13.41 6.89
C LEU A 25 42.08 13.00 5.48
N VAL A 26 41.91 11.71 5.25
CA VAL A 26 41.31 11.17 4.02
C VAL A 26 39.92 10.67 4.38
N MET A 27 38.90 11.20 3.70
CA MET A 27 37.51 10.77 3.86
C MET A 27 37.10 9.91 2.66
N ASN A 28 36.55 8.72 2.91
CA ASN A 28 36.02 7.83 1.87
C ASN A 28 37.04 7.51 0.76
N LEU A 29 38.16 6.86 1.13
CA LEU A 29 39.12 6.33 0.18
C LEU A 29 38.40 5.40 -0.83
N ALA A 30 38.54 5.68 -2.13
CA ALA A 30 37.75 5.04 -3.19
C ALA A 30 37.88 3.50 -3.21
N ASP A 31 39.09 3.00 -2.96
CA ASP A 31 39.34 1.58 -2.73
C ASP A 31 40.39 1.38 -1.62
N PRO A 32 39.99 1.01 -0.39
CA PRO A 32 40.93 0.76 0.69
C PRO A 32 41.81 -0.48 0.46
N PHE A 33 41.44 -1.38 -0.47
CA PHE A 33 42.20 -2.59 -0.78
C PHE A 33 43.22 -2.39 -1.91
N SER A 34 43.21 -1.22 -2.56
CA SER A 34 44.25 -0.81 -3.51
C SER A 34 45.61 -0.65 -2.83
N LEU A 35 45.62 -0.26 -1.55
CA LEU A 35 46.80 -0.23 -0.70
C LEU A 35 47.28 -1.65 -0.39
N ARG A 36 48.61 -1.82 -0.41
CA ARG A 36 49.28 -3.03 0.04
C ARG A 36 50.07 -2.73 1.31
N HIS A 37 50.41 -3.77 2.07
CA HIS A 37 51.14 -3.64 3.32
C HIS A 37 52.39 -2.75 3.21
N TRP A 38 53.20 -2.92 2.16
CA TRP A 38 54.40 -2.10 1.96
C TRP A 38 54.13 -0.62 1.64
N ASP A 39 52.96 -0.30 1.06
CA ASP A 39 52.55 1.09 0.81
C ASP A 39 52.24 1.79 2.13
N VAL A 40 51.65 1.06 3.08
CA VAL A 40 51.39 1.54 4.45
C VAL A 40 52.69 1.77 5.20
N THR A 41 53.62 0.80 5.22
CA THR A 41 54.92 0.95 5.89
C THR A 41 55.67 2.18 5.35
N ARG A 42 55.67 2.37 4.02
CA ARG A 42 56.29 3.54 3.40
C ARG A 42 55.61 4.86 3.81
N LEU A 43 54.28 4.88 3.86
CA LEU A 43 53.52 6.05 4.32
C LEU A 43 53.82 6.39 5.78
N GLU A 44 53.94 5.39 6.65
CA GLU A 44 54.31 5.58 8.05
C GLU A 44 55.69 6.21 8.18
N GLU A 45 56.70 5.70 7.46
CA GLU A 45 58.05 6.29 7.45
C GLU A 45 58.05 7.74 6.97
N GLU A 46 57.32 8.04 5.89
CA GLU A 46 57.26 9.40 5.34
C GLU A 46 56.51 10.37 6.28
N LEU A 47 55.45 9.89 6.95
CA LEU A 47 54.70 10.66 7.94
C LEU A 47 55.51 10.89 9.23
N GLU A 48 56.31 9.90 9.65
CA GLU A 48 57.22 10.01 10.79
C GLU A 48 58.32 11.04 10.51
N LYS A 49 58.97 10.97 9.33
CA LYS A 49 59.95 11.98 8.89
C LYS A 49 59.36 13.39 8.87
N ALA A 50 58.08 13.53 8.54
CA ALA A 50 57.36 14.80 8.50
C ALA A 50 56.79 15.24 9.86
N GLY A 51 56.86 14.41 10.91
CA GLY A 51 56.23 14.68 12.21
C GLY A 51 54.70 14.83 12.11
N ALA A 52 54.07 14.08 11.21
CA ALA A 52 52.64 14.17 10.90
C ALA A 52 51.91 12.84 11.14
N ARG A 53 50.57 12.90 11.20
CA ARG A 53 49.69 11.72 11.27
C ARG A 53 48.71 11.72 10.10
N LEU A 54 48.32 10.55 9.63
CA LEU A 54 47.27 10.37 8.63
C LEU A 54 46.12 9.60 9.25
N VAL A 55 44.90 10.11 9.10
CA VAL A 55 43.67 9.43 9.49
C VAL A 55 42.89 9.13 8.22
N VAL A 56 42.64 7.85 7.95
CA VAL A 56 41.76 7.41 6.87
C VAL A 56 40.44 6.99 7.47
N VAL A 57 39.37 7.72 7.14
CA VAL A 57 38.02 7.43 7.61
C VAL A 57 37.31 6.63 6.54
N LEU A 58 37.04 5.37 6.86
CA LEU A 58 36.29 4.44 6.03
C LEU A 58 34.88 4.28 6.58
N ARG A 59 33.92 4.02 5.68
CA ARG A 59 32.56 3.67 6.07
C ARG A 59 32.55 2.24 6.61
N GLY A 60 32.16 2.05 7.88
CA GLY A 60 32.12 0.71 8.47
C GLY A 60 31.07 -0.18 7.83
N THR A 61 31.48 -1.34 7.31
CA THR A 61 30.61 -2.47 6.96
C THR A 61 30.94 -3.66 7.87
N PRO A 62 30.02 -4.64 8.04
CA PRO A 62 30.41 -5.93 8.57
C PRO A 62 31.57 -6.45 7.72
N ASP A 63 32.61 -6.97 8.36
CA ASP A 63 33.85 -7.49 7.76
C ASP A 63 34.89 -6.50 7.24
N LEU A 64 34.59 -5.23 6.93
CA LEU A 64 35.61 -4.30 6.40
C LEU A 64 36.75 -4.08 7.39
N ALA A 65 36.44 -3.86 8.67
CA ALA A 65 37.47 -3.64 9.68
C ALA A 65 38.43 -4.84 9.76
N ARG A 66 37.89 -6.07 9.76
CA ARG A 66 38.68 -7.30 9.81
C ARG A 66 39.51 -7.48 8.54
N ALA A 67 38.91 -7.27 7.36
CA ALA A 67 39.61 -7.42 6.09
C ALA A 67 40.74 -6.38 5.91
N VAL A 68 40.55 -5.16 6.40
CA VAL A 68 41.58 -4.11 6.40
C VAL A 68 42.69 -4.44 7.40
N GLU A 69 42.34 -4.88 8.61
CA GLU A 69 43.31 -5.34 9.63
C GLU A 69 44.16 -6.50 9.09
N GLU A 70 43.54 -7.54 8.53
CA GLU A 70 44.23 -8.72 8.00
C GLU A 70 45.13 -8.41 6.80
N ARG A 71 44.71 -7.51 5.91
CA ARG A 71 45.44 -7.23 4.66
C ARG A 71 46.55 -6.20 4.83
N LEU A 72 46.34 -5.19 5.67
CA LEU A 72 47.26 -4.05 5.82
C LEU A 72 48.11 -4.13 7.10
N ASP A 73 47.83 -5.09 8.00
CA ASP A 73 48.47 -5.23 9.32
C ASP A 73 48.40 -3.95 10.17
N VAL A 74 47.30 -3.21 10.05
CA VAL A 74 47.03 -1.99 10.82
C VAL A 74 45.86 -2.17 11.76
N ARG A 75 45.91 -1.57 12.95
CA ARG A 75 44.78 -1.57 13.88
C ARG A 75 43.66 -0.64 13.39
N VAL A 76 42.46 -1.16 13.17
CA VAL A 76 41.31 -0.34 12.77
C VAL A 76 40.53 0.14 14.00
N LEU A 77 40.42 1.46 14.15
CA LEU A 77 39.64 2.05 15.22
C LEU A 77 38.17 2.19 14.80
N ARG A 78 37.29 1.42 15.45
CA ARG A 78 35.84 1.56 15.27
C ARG A 78 35.36 2.78 16.07
N HIS A 79 34.95 3.82 15.37
CA HIS A 79 34.35 5.00 15.98
C HIS A 79 32.82 4.91 15.91
N ARG A 80 32.15 5.10 17.05
CA ARG A 80 30.71 5.36 17.06
C ARG A 80 30.51 6.85 16.77
N PRO A 81 29.64 7.23 15.82
CA PRO A 81 29.37 8.63 15.57
C PRO A 81 28.87 9.31 16.87
N PRO A 82 29.23 10.58 17.10
CA PRO A 82 28.78 11.32 18.28
C PRO A 82 27.25 11.45 18.31
N ASP A 83 26.69 11.68 19.49
CA ASP A 83 25.24 11.87 19.63
C ASP A 83 24.78 13.06 18.77
N PRO A 84 23.82 12.87 17.84
CA PRO A 84 23.28 13.94 17.02
C PRO A 84 22.81 15.16 17.83
N GLN A 85 22.30 14.95 19.06
CA GLN A 85 21.86 16.03 19.93
C GLN A 85 23.03 16.87 20.44
N GLU A 86 24.17 16.25 20.72
CA GLU A 86 25.39 16.96 21.15
C GLU A 86 25.96 17.77 19.99
N VAL A 87 26.08 17.18 18.81
CA VAL A 87 26.54 17.85 17.58
C VAL A 87 25.64 19.06 17.25
N PHE A 88 24.33 18.84 17.27
CA PHE A 88 23.35 19.91 17.09
C PHE A 88 23.53 21.01 18.12
N SER A 89 23.63 20.67 19.41
CA SER A 89 23.69 21.66 20.50
C SER A 89 24.96 22.51 20.43
N LEU A 90 26.10 21.90 20.12
CA LEU A 90 27.39 22.59 19.95
C LEU A 90 27.36 23.54 18.76
N HIS A 91 26.90 23.08 17.59
CA HIS A 91 26.83 23.95 16.41
C HIS A 91 25.77 25.03 16.54
N PHE A 92 24.61 24.72 17.14
CA PHE A 92 23.59 25.73 17.36
C PHE A 92 24.04 26.80 18.37
N ALA A 93 24.84 26.43 19.39
CA ALA A 93 25.49 27.39 20.29
C ALA A 93 26.48 28.30 19.56
N SER A 94 27.23 27.77 18.60
CA SER A 94 28.17 28.54 17.79
C SER A 94 27.45 29.51 16.84
N LEU A 95 26.36 29.08 16.20
CA LEU A 95 25.60 29.89 15.24
C LEU A 95 24.66 30.90 15.92
N CYS A 96 24.22 30.62 17.14
CA CYS A 96 23.34 31.49 17.93
C CYS A 96 23.91 31.62 19.35
N PRO A 97 24.88 32.53 19.60
CA PRO A 97 25.54 32.64 20.90
C PRO A 97 24.58 32.97 22.05
N ASP A 98 23.55 33.78 21.80
CA ASP A 98 22.55 34.17 22.80
C ASP A 98 21.71 32.96 23.28
N ALA A 99 21.83 32.64 24.57
CA ALA A 99 21.14 31.54 25.23
C ALA A 99 19.60 31.73 25.28
N GLN A 100 19.11 32.97 25.45
CA GLN A 100 17.67 33.24 25.50
C GLN A 100 17.04 33.04 24.12
N GLU A 101 17.70 33.54 23.08
CA GLU A 101 17.28 33.35 21.69
C GLU A 101 17.30 31.86 21.29
N ARG A 102 18.33 31.11 21.68
CA ARG A 102 18.38 29.65 21.48
C ARG A 102 17.21 28.94 22.15
N ALA A 103 16.96 29.24 23.42
CA ALA A 103 15.85 28.64 24.17
C ALA A 103 14.48 29.00 23.56
N ARG A 104 14.31 30.24 23.08
CA ARG A 104 13.09 30.68 22.40
C ARG A 104 12.87 29.95 21.08
N ARG A 105 13.92 29.77 20.27
CA ARG A 105 13.85 29.04 18.99
C ARG A 105 13.54 27.56 19.17
N ARG A 106 14.19 26.88 20.12
CA ARG A 106 13.89 25.48 20.44
C ARG A 106 12.46 25.30 20.93
N ARG A 107 11.98 26.20 21.81
CA ARG A 107 10.59 26.17 22.30
C ARG A 107 9.56 26.34 21.18
N LYS A 108 9.84 27.16 20.18
CA LYS A 108 8.93 27.40 19.05
C LYS A 108 8.78 26.17 18.13
N VAL A 109 9.84 25.39 17.96
CA VAL A 109 9.81 24.11 17.23
C VAL A 109 9.17 23.01 18.09
N GLY A 110 9.39 23.05 19.40
CA GLY A 110 8.93 22.02 20.31
C GLY A 110 9.89 20.84 20.39
N GLN A 111 9.93 20.19 21.55
CA GLN A 111 10.89 19.12 21.84
C GLN A 111 10.65 17.87 20.99
N ALA A 112 9.40 17.48 20.77
CA ALA A 112 9.05 16.29 19.99
C ALA A 112 9.48 16.41 18.52
N ALA A 113 9.23 17.56 17.88
CA ALA A 113 9.64 17.79 16.50
C ALA A 113 11.17 17.85 16.35
N LEU A 114 11.87 18.46 17.32
CA LEU A 114 13.33 18.49 17.30
C LEU A 114 13.94 17.09 17.52
N ALA A 115 13.34 16.26 18.38
CA ALA A 115 13.73 14.87 18.57
C ALA A 115 13.53 14.04 17.28
N ALA A 116 12.43 14.26 16.56
CA ALA A 116 12.17 13.61 15.27
C ALA A 116 13.17 14.02 14.17
N LEU A 117 13.74 15.24 14.24
CA LEU A 117 14.78 15.71 13.31
C LEU A 117 16.20 15.26 13.69
N LEU A 118 16.38 14.77 14.93
CA LEU A 118 17.65 14.31 15.48
C LEU A 118 17.53 12.87 16.01
N PRO A 119 17.11 11.90 15.17
CA PRO A 119 17.01 10.52 15.61
C PRO A 119 18.39 9.92 15.93
N PRO A 120 18.45 8.87 16.76
CA PRO A 120 19.69 8.14 16.99
C PRO A 120 20.31 7.66 15.66
N GLY A 121 21.63 7.79 15.53
CA GLY A 121 22.36 7.38 14.33
C GLY A 121 22.32 8.39 13.16
N LEU A 122 21.72 9.56 13.34
CA LEU A 122 21.78 10.64 12.34
C LEU A 122 23.25 11.06 12.07
N PRO A 123 23.70 11.14 10.81
CA PRO A 123 25.06 11.59 10.50
C PRO A 123 25.32 13.01 11.03
N PRO A 124 26.53 13.31 11.54
CA PRO A 124 26.86 14.63 12.10
C PRO A 124 26.55 15.80 11.15
N GLY A 125 26.85 15.65 9.86
CA GLY A 125 26.55 16.66 8.84
C GLY A 125 25.05 16.99 8.72
N LYS A 126 24.17 16.02 8.96
CA LYS A 126 22.73 16.26 8.99
C LYS A 126 22.30 16.97 10.27
N ALA A 127 22.87 16.61 11.42
CA ALA A 127 22.63 17.34 12.67
C ALA A 127 23.06 18.82 12.56
N VAL A 128 24.17 19.09 11.87
CA VAL A 128 24.62 20.46 11.56
C VAL A 128 23.58 21.21 10.73
N ARG A 129 23.03 20.59 9.68
CA ARG A 129 22.00 21.21 8.84
C ARG A 129 20.74 21.58 9.63
N VAL A 130 20.34 20.78 10.62
CA VAL A 130 19.23 21.13 11.53
C VAL A 130 19.58 22.38 12.34
N ALA A 131 20.80 22.47 12.87
CA ALA A 131 21.27 23.64 13.61
C ALA A 131 21.32 24.89 12.73
N GLU A 132 21.84 24.78 11.51
CA GLU A 132 21.88 25.86 10.52
C GLU A 132 20.48 26.33 10.12
N ALA A 133 19.58 25.41 9.80
CA ALA A 133 18.21 25.73 9.41
C ALA A 133 17.44 26.42 10.54
N LEU A 134 17.66 26.03 11.80
CA LEU A 134 17.08 26.70 12.96
C LEU A 134 17.74 28.06 13.27
N ALA A 135 19.02 28.22 12.93
CA ALA A 135 19.79 29.45 13.12
C ALA A 135 19.48 30.52 12.05
N ARG A 136 19.03 30.15 10.85
CA ARG A 136 18.72 31.10 9.76
C ARG A 136 17.70 32.17 10.18
N PRO A 137 18.01 33.47 10.01
CA PRO A 137 17.04 34.54 10.21
C PRO A 137 16.05 34.59 9.03
N GLY A 138 14.77 34.31 9.29
CA GLY A 138 13.72 34.39 8.27
C GLY A 138 13.05 35.78 8.20
N PRO A 139 12.64 36.27 7.02
CA PRO A 139 12.19 37.66 6.81
C PRO A 139 10.79 37.99 7.38
N ALA A 140 9.97 37.01 7.79
CA ALA A 140 8.63 37.28 8.33
C ALA A 140 8.20 36.37 9.50
N GLY A 141 9.08 35.53 10.02
CA GLY A 141 8.70 34.62 11.10
C GLY A 141 9.68 33.47 11.26
N ARG A 142 10.21 33.32 12.47
CA ARG A 142 11.08 32.21 12.89
C ARG A 142 10.42 30.85 12.56
N PRO A 143 11.17 29.81 12.17
CA PRO A 143 10.60 28.57 11.65
C PRO A 143 9.69 27.89 12.69
N THR A 144 8.49 27.52 12.26
CA THR A 144 7.63 26.57 12.98
C THR A 144 8.19 25.16 12.82
N ALA A 145 7.73 24.20 13.62
CA ALA A 145 8.09 22.79 13.45
C ALA A 145 7.86 22.29 12.01
N ALA A 146 6.66 22.55 11.48
CA ALA A 146 6.30 22.17 10.11
C ALA A 146 7.19 22.83 9.05
N GLY A 147 7.46 24.13 9.19
CA GLY A 147 8.30 24.86 8.23
C GLY A 147 9.76 24.40 8.24
N LEU A 148 10.31 24.09 9.42
CA LEU A 148 11.67 23.55 9.56
C LEU A 148 11.77 22.16 8.91
N THR A 149 10.82 21.27 9.22
CA THR A 149 10.78 19.92 8.65
C THR A 149 10.64 19.96 7.14
N ALA A 150 9.68 20.73 6.62
CA ALA A 150 9.45 20.85 5.17
C ALA A 150 10.68 21.42 4.45
N GLY A 151 11.33 22.45 5.01
CA GLY A 151 12.53 23.05 4.41
C GLY A 151 13.74 22.09 4.37
N LEU A 152 13.95 21.31 5.43
CA LEU A 152 15.00 20.29 5.48
C LEU A 152 14.71 19.12 4.53
N ALA A 153 13.46 18.68 4.47
CA ALA A 153 13.01 17.63 3.57
C ALA A 153 13.18 18.04 2.09
N ALA A 154 12.76 19.26 1.73
CA ALA A 154 12.91 19.80 0.37
C ALA A 154 14.39 19.93 -0.04
N ALA A 155 15.25 20.46 0.84
CA ALA A 155 16.68 20.57 0.56
C ALA A 155 17.35 19.20 0.40
N GLU A 156 16.94 18.19 1.17
CA GLU A 156 17.45 16.84 1.03
C GLU A 156 16.91 16.15 -0.22
N ALA A 157 15.62 16.32 -0.55
CA ALA A 157 15.00 15.78 -1.75
C ALA A 157 15.68 16.31 -3.02
N ALA A 158 15.88 17.63 -3.13
CA ALA A 158 16.59 18.24 -4.26
C ALA A 158 18.00 17.64 -4.44
N ARG A 159 18.74 17.44 -3.34
CA ARG A 159 20.07 16.81 -3.37
C ARG A 159 20.02 15.35 -3.81
N LEU A 160 19.02 14.60 -3.36
CA LEU A 160 18.86 13.18 -3.69
C LEU A 160 18.45 12.98 -5.15
N VAL A 161 17.57 13.84 -5.67
CA VAL A 161 17.14 13.83 -7.06
C VAL A 161 18.27 14.29 -7.99
N SER A 162 19.02 15.34 -7.63
CA SER A 162 20.17 15.77 -8.44
C SER A 162 21.28 14.70 -8.50
N ALA A 163 21.53 14.00 -7.39
CA ALA A 163 22.52 12.93 -7.34
C ALA A 163 22.09 11.67 -8.13
N ALA A 164 20.82 11.59 -8.55
CA ALA A 164 20.32 10.49 -9.36
C ALA A 164 20.72 10.60 -10.84
N ASP A 165 21.25 11.73 -11.29
CA ASP A 165 21.73 11.91 -12.68
C ASP A 165 23.03 11.17 -12.97
N ASP A 166 23.86 10.96 -11.95
CA ASP A 166 25.19 10.39 -12.13
C ASP A 166 25.18 8.85 -12.23
N ALA A 167 24.10 8.18 -11.79
CA ALA A 167 23.97 6.72 -11.83
C ALA A 167 22.51 6.23 -11.74
N PRO A 168 22.15 5.12 -12.41
CA PRO A 168 20.77 4.61 -12.41
C PRO A 168 20.34 3.89 -11.12
N ALA A 169 21.27 3.45 -10.27
CA ALA A 169 20.95 2.68 -9.06
C ALA A 169 20.42 3.50 -7.87
N PRO A 170 20.99 4.68 -7.51
CA PRO A 170 20.45 5.55 -6.47
C PRO A 170 18.97 5.93 -6.62
N PRO A 171 18.46 6.35 -7.80
CA PRO A 171 17.04 6.70 -7.94
C PRO A 171 16.13 5.50 -7.71
N ALA A 172 16.50 4.31 -8.18
CA ALA A 172 15.70 3.11 -8.00
C ALA A 172 15.48 2.77 -6.51
N HIS A 173 16.53 2.92 -5.70
CA HIS A 173 16.44 2.75 -4.24
C HIS A 173 15.64 3.89 -3.59
N LEU A 174 15.85 5.12 -4.03
CA LEU A 174 15.13 6.29 -3.53
C LEU A 174 13.62 6.13 -3.69
N PHE A 175 13.14 5.82 -4.90
CA PHE A 175 11.72 5.64 -5.17
C PHE A 175 11.15 4.43 -4.45
N SER A 176 11.89 3.33 -4.38
CA SER A 176 11.45 2.15 -3.63
C SER A 176 11.22 2.48 -2.15
N VAL A 177 12.14 3.21 -1.50
CA VAL A 177 11.94 3.67 -0.12
C VAL A 177 10.76 4.64 -0.02
N CYS A 178 10.58 5.57 -0.97
CA CYS A 178 9.45 6.51 -0.95
C CYS A 178 8.09 5.79 -0.95
N VAL A 179 7.94 4.72 -1.74
CA VAL A 179 6.67 4.00 -1.88
C VAL A 179 6.50 2.97 -0.77
N HIS A 180 7.55 2.21 -0.48
CA HIS A 180 7.49 0.99 0.34
C HIS A 180 8.11 1.17 1.73
N GLN A 181 8.29 2.42 2.20
CA GLN A 181 8.73 2.68 3.57
C GLN A 181 7.88 1.91 4.59
N GLY A 182 8.54 1.39 5.61
CA GLY A 182 7.90 0.56 6.65
C GLY A 182 7.80 -0.93 6.30
N LEU A 183 8.04 -1.33 5.04
CA LEU A 183 8.18 -2.75 4.67
C LEU A 183 9.58 -3.29 4.98
N GLY A 184 9.68 -4.61 5.05
CA GLY A 184 10.94 -5.31 5.28
C GLY A 184 11.99 -4.98 4.22
N ARG A 185 13.26 -4.92 4.63
CA ARG A 185 14.42 -4.61 3.77
C ARG A 185 14.40 -5.35 2.43
N ASN A 186 14.09 -6.64 2.42
CA ASN A 186 14.13 -7.47 1.22
C ASN A 186 13.08 -7.04 0.18
N THR A 187 11.87 -6.68 0.63
CA THR A 187 10.81 -6.19 -0.26
C THR A 187 11.24 -4.87 -0.90
N VAL A 188 11.73 -3.91 -0.11
CA VAL A 188 12.18 -2.61 -0.62
C VAL A 188 13.35 -2.76 -1.59
N LEU A 189 14.33 -3.61 -1.29
CA LEU A 189 15.46 -3.83 -2.20
C LEU A 189 15.05 -4.59 -3.47
N GLY A 190 14.13 -5.56 -3.37
CA GLY A 190 13.57 -6.25 -4.54
C GLY A 190 12.86 -5.27 -5.48
N ARG A 191 12.01 -4.40 -4.93
CA ARG A 191 11.32 -3.35 -5.71
C ARG A 191 12.27 -2.34 -6.33
N ALA A 192 13.38 -2.02 -5.66
CA ALA A 192 14.44 -1.19 -6.23
C ALA A 192 15.16 -1.88 -7.40
N ALA A 193 15.45 -3.18 -7.29
CA ALA A 193 16.09 -3.94 -8.36
C ALA A 193 15.21 -4.01 -9.63
N GLU A 194 13.89 -4.17 -9.47
CA GLU A 194 12.94 -4.16 -10.57
C GLU A 194 12.89 -2.79 -11.28
N LEU A 195 12.86 -1.69 -10.52
CA LEU A 195 12.91 -0.35 -11.10
C LEU A 195 14.25 -0.10 -11.82
N LEU A 196 15.36 -0.56 -11.25
CA LEU A 196 16.68 -0.46 -11.89
C LEU A 196 16.73 -1.21 -13.22
N ALA A 197 16.13 -2.40 -13.30
CA ALA A 197 16.03 -3.15 -14.54
C ALA A 197 15.23 -2.38 -15.61
N LEU A 198 14.12 -1.76 -15.23
CA LEU A 198 13.33 -0.90 -16.12
C LEU A 198 14.10 0.32 -16.59
N ILE A 199 14.82 1.01 -15.68
CA ILE A 199 15.67 2.16 -16.03
C ILE A 199 16.73 1.75 -17.05
N ARG A 200 17.41 0.62 -16.84
CA ARG A 200 18.44 0.11 -17.77
C ARG A 200 17.86 -0.23 -19.14
N ALA A 201 16.72 -0.92 -19.18
CA ALA A 201 16.05 -1.25 -20.44
C ALA A 201 15.61 0.01 -21.20
N HIS A 202 15.17 1.05 -20.50
CA HIS A 202 14.80 2.33 -21.10
C HIS A 202 16.00 3.09 -21.69
N HIS A 203 17.16 3.06 -21.02
CA HIS A 203 18.37 3.77 -21.48
C HIS A 203 19.15 3.01 -22.56
N ALA A 204 18.90 1.71 -22.76
CA ALA A 204 19.57 0.88 -23.76
C ALA A 204 18.58 -0.04 -24.51
N PRO A 205 17.70 0.52 -25.37
CA PRO A 205 16.66 -0.24 -26.07
C PRO A 205 17.24 -1.31 -27.03
N ASP A 206 18.48 -1.14 -27.50
CA ASP A 206 19.17 -2.06 -28.42
C ASP A 206 20.12 -3.04 -27.73
N ALA A 207 20.22 -3.01 -26.39
CA ALA A 207 21.02 -4.00 -25.68
C ALA A 207 20.29 -5.36 -25.70
N PRO A 208 20.99 -6.47 -25.98
CA PRO A 208 20.37 -7.79 -25.91
C PRO A 208 19.78 -7.98 -24.51
N PRO A 209 18.54 -8.49 -24.38
CA PRO A 209 17.94 -8.69 -23.07
C PRO A 209 18.86 -9.59 -22.25
N GLU A 210 19.43 -9.07 -21.16
CA GLU A 210 20.09 -9.93 -20.18
C GLU A 210 19.07 -10.97 -19.75
N PRO A 211 19.38 -12.28 -19.89
CA PRO A 211 18.42 -13.30 -19.58
C PRO A 211 18.03 -13.14 -18.11
N PRO A 212 16.72 -13.06 -17.78
CA PRO A 212 16.31 -13.16 -16.40
C PRO A 212 16.91 -14.47 -15.86
N GLN A 213 17.55 -14.41 -14.69
CA GLN A 213 17.87 -15.62 -13.93
C GLN A 213 16.55 -16.31 -13.58
N ARG A 214 16.05 -17.10 -14.51
CA ARG A 214 14.93 -18.01 -14.35
C ARG A 214 15.43 -19.16 -13.49
N SER A 215 15.12 -19.13 -12.21
CA SER A 215 14.81 -20.38 -11.50
C SER A 215 13.32 -20.65 -11.72
N GLY A 216 13.00 -21.81 -12.33
CA GLY A 216 11.64 -22.28 -12.57
C GLY A 216 10.83 -22.41 -11.26
N GLU A 217 9.52 -22.51 -11.26
CA GLU A 217 8.60 -22.99 -12.28
C GLU A 217 7.21 -22.36 -12.03
N ALA A 218 6.40 -22.27 -13.09
CA ALA A 218 5.04 -21.80 -13.02
C ALA A 218 4.14 -22.76 -12.22
N SER A 219 3.29 -22.22 -11.35
CA SER A 219 1.93 -22.74 -11.16
C SER A 219 1.03 -21.67 -10.53
N ARG A 220 -0.10 -21.44 -11.22
CA ARG A 220 -1.24 -20.64 -10.76
C ARG A 220 -2.01 -21.36 -9.63
N PRO A 221 -2.87 -20.62 -8.90
CA PRO A 221 -3.55 -21.11 -7.72
C PRO A 221 -4.79 -21.93 -8.09
N ALA A 222 -5.02 -23.02 -7.36
CA ALA A 222 -6.31 -23.67 -7.26
C ALA A 222 -6.73 -23.71 -5.78
N LEU A 223 -7.99 -23.35 -5.54
CA LEU A 223 -8.71 -23.40 -4.26
C LEU A 223 -8.59 -24.77 -3.56
N ALA A 224 -8.22 -24.80 -2.28
CA ALA A 224 -8.69 -25.79 -1.29
C ALA A 224 -8.33 -25.39 0.17
N LEU A 225 -9.31 -25.49 1.07
CA LEU A 225 -9.26 -25.44 2.55
C LEU A 225 -8.70 -26.79 3.14
N PRO A 226 -8.55 -27.03 4.47
CA PRO A 226 -7.26 -27.09 5.17
C PRO A 226 -6.83 -28.45 5.79
N GLY A 227 -5.51 -28.62 6.02
CA GLY A 227 -4.87 -29.47 7.05
C GLY A 227 -4.34 -30.86 6.61
N PRO A 228 -3.54 -31.58 7.45
CA PRO A 228 -2.48 -31.15 8.36
C PRO A 228 -1.13 -31.90 8.15
N ALA A 229 -0.06 -31.34 8.74
CA ALA A 229 1.23 -31.97 9.14
C ALA A 229 2.10 -32.70 8.10
N GLY A 230 3.32 -32.18 7.89
CA GLY A 230 4.41 -32.90 7.24
C GLY A 230 5.66 -32.05 7.11
N SER A 231 6.58 -32.22 8.07
CA SER A 231 7.92 -31.62 8.08
C SER A 231 8.73 -32.01 6.85
N GLY A 232 9.31 -31.02 6.16
CA GLY A 232 10.30 -31.23 5.11
C GLY A 232 11.25 -30.04 5.08
N ALA A 233 12.29 -30.09 5.89
CA ALA A 233 13.39 -29.14 5.88
C ALA A 233 14.11 -29.19 4.52
N ALA A 234 14.06 -28.10 3.77
CA ALA A 234 14.93 -27.87 2.61
C ALA A 234 15.40 -26.42 2.66
N GLY A 235 16.70 -26.25 2.89
CA GLY A 235 17.35 -24.98 3.18
C GLY A 235 17.28 -24.01 2.00
N TRP A 236 16.93 -22.77 2.33
CA TRP A 236 17.10 -21.63 1.45
C TRP A 236 18.59 -21.33 1.32
N PRO A 237 19.12 -21.04 0.12
CA PRO A 237 20.43 -20.42 0.04
C PRO A 237 20.29 -18.99 0.57
N ALA A 238 21.09 -18.67 1.58
CA ALA A 238 21.21 -17.31 2.10
C ALA A 238 21.59 -16.35 0.95
N PRO A 239 20.99 -15.14 0.87
CA PRO A 239 21.39 -14.16 -0.12
C PRO A 239 22.85 -13.77 0.14
N THR A 240 23.67 -13.91 -0.90
CA THR A 240 25.08 -13.53 -0.89
C THR A 240 25.23 -12.08 -0.45
N SER A 241 25.94 -11.93 0.66
CA SER A 241 26.43 -10.69 1.25
C SER A 241 27.34 -9.93 0.29
N ALA A 242 26.78 -9.14 -0.64
CA ALA A 242 27.51 -8.09 -1.38
C ALA A 242 26.58 -7.21 -2.23
N ALA A 243 25.56 -6.59 -1.63
CA ALA A 243 25.02 -5.34 -2.19
C ALA A 243 25.63 -4.20 -1.37
N PRO A 244 26.42 -3.27 -1.96
CA PRO A 244 26.91 -2.12 -1.22
C PRO A 244 25.72 -1.39 -0.58
N ASP A 245 25.86 -0.94 0.66
CA ASP A 245 24.82 -0.27 1.47
C ASP A 245 24.36 1.09 0.86
N LEU A 246 23.70 1.03 -0.29
CA LEU A 246 22.96 2.09 -0.96
C LEU A 246 21.89 2.78 -0.08
N PRO A 247 21.21 2.11 0.88
CA PRO A 247 20.25 2.77 1.77
C PRO A 247 20.84 3.97 2.49
N ALA A 248 22.12 3.89 2.83
CA ALA A 248 22.77 4.93 3.60
C ALA A 248 23.36 6.06 2.72
N GLY A 249 23.33 5.94 1.39
CA GLY A 249 23.55 7.05 0.43
C GLY A 249 22.30 7.90 0.19
N ILE A 250 21.12 7.27 0.24
CA ILE A 250 19.80 7.94 0.14
C ILE A 250 19.22 8.37 1.50
N ALA A 251 20.05 8.32 2.55
CA ALA A 251 19.67 8.66 3.91
C ALA A 251 18.47 7.89 4.47
N ALA A 252 18.36 6.61 4.11
CA ALA A 252 17.45 5.65 4.72
C ALA A 252 18.17 4.85 5.82
N MET A 253 17.41 4.40 6.81
CA MET A 253 17.86 3.57 7.92
C MET A 253 16.94 2.35 8.08
N CYS A 254 17.53 1.23 8.49
CA CYS A 254 16.76 0.07 8.93
C CYS A 254 16.37 0.26 10.41
N ALA A 255 15.08 0.41 10.69
CA ALA A 255 14.55 0.26 12.04
C ALA A 255 14.35 -1.23 12.32
N VAL A 256 15.00 -1.77 13.36
CA VAL A 256 14.75 -3.13 13.82
C VAL A 256 13.35 -3.16 14.44
N ARG A 257 12.43 -3.98 13.89
CA ARG A 257 11.16 -4.27 14.57
C ARG A 257 11.47 -5.16 15.78
N GLU A 258 10.80 -4.90 16.90
CA GLU A 258 10.89 -5.73 18.11
C GLU A 258 10.37 -7.17 17.88
N ASP A 259 9.65 -7.39 16.77
CA ASP A 259 9.23 -8.71 16.30
C ASP A 259 10.43 -9.41 15.63
N GLY A 260 10.97 -10.45 16.28
CA GLY A 260 12.28 -11.07 16.07
C GLY A 260 12.61 -11.73 14.72
N ASP A 261 12.04 -11.29 13.60
CA ASP A 261 12.30 -11.84 12.26
C ASP A 261 13.53 -11.25 11.54
N GLY A 262 14.32 -10.41 12.21
CA GLY A 262 15.60 -9.88 11.68
C GLY A 262 15.48 -8.98 10.43
N ASN A 263 14.30 -8.88 9.82
CA ASN A 263 14.01 -8.02 8.68
C ASN A 263 13.53 -6.65 9.16
N GLY A 264 14.49 -5.78 9.50
CA GLY A 264 14.20 -4.38 9.83
C GLY A 264 13.43 -3.66 8.72
N ALA A 265 12.53 -2.75 9.11
CA ALA A 265 11.78 -1.89 8.21
C ALA A 265 12.66 -0.73 7.73
N LEU A 266 12.67 -0.44 6.43
CA LEU A 266 13.40 0.70 5.89
C LEU A 266 12.56 1.98 5.98
N THR A 267 13.14 3.04 6.53
CA THR A 267 12.52 4.38 6.61
C THR A 267 13.54 5.48 6.32
N PHE A 268 13.09 6.65 5.89
CA PHE A 268 13.96 7.82 5.81
C PHE A 268 14.40 8.29 7.20
N LEU A 269 15.64 8.77 7.31
CA LEU A 269 16.16 9.39 8.53
C LEU A 269 15.41 10.66 8.94
N TRP A 270 14.85 11.39 7.97
CA TRP A 270 14.04 12.58 8.23
C TRP A 270 12.60 12.39 7.77
N PRO A 271 11.63 12.91 8.54
CA PRO A 271 10.24 12.89 8.13
C PRO A 271 10.02 13.73 6.87
N ALA A 272 8.97 13.40 6.12
CA ALA A 272 8.54 14.10 4.91
C ALA A 272 9.53 14.12 3.72
N VAL A 273 10.69 13.46 3.80
CA VAL A 273 11.63 13.37 2.67
C VAL A 273 10.99 12.68 1.47
N GLY A 274 10.26 11.57 1.67
CA GLY A 274 9.58 10.88 0.57
C GLY A 274 8.57 11.76 -0.17
N GLU A 275 7.77 12.53 0.55
CA GLU A 275 6.82 13.48 -0.04
C GLU A 275 7.53 14.60 -0.82
N ALA A 276 8.62 15.12 -0.27
CA ALA A 276 9.44 16.15 -0.91
C ALA A 276 10.17 15.62 -2.15
N VAL A 277 10.57 14.35 -2.18
CA VAL A 277 11.12 13.69 -3.37
C VAL A 277 10.08 13.62 -4.48
N TRP A 278 8.83 13.27 -4.16
CA TRP A 278 7.76 13.29 -5.14
C TRP A 278 7.48 14.69 -5.69
N ASP A 279 7.50 15.73 -4.84
CA ASP A 279 7.37 17.12 -5.27
C ASP A 279 8.48 17.50 -6.28
N GLU A 280 9.72 17.17 -5.94
CA GLU A 280 10.88 17.49 -6.76
C GLU A 280 10.84 16.76 -8.11
N VAL A 281 10.52 15.47 -8.11
CA VAL A 281 10.46 14.65 -9.33
C VAL A 281 9.31 15.10 -10.24
N CYS A 282 8.14 15.40 -9.69
CA CYS A 282 7.01 15.89 -10.50
C CYS A 282 7.29 17.26 -11.14
N ARG A 283 8.13 18.08 -10.50
CA ARG A 283 8.49 19.42 -10.96
C ARG A 283 9.64 19.40 -11.98
N GLU A 284 10.74 18.70 -11.64
CA GLU A 284 11.98 18.75 -12.41
C GLU A 284 12.14 17.59 -13.40
N ARG A 285 11.47 16.45 -13.16
CA ARG A 285 11.67 15.20 -13.90
C ARG A 285 10.35 14.55 -14.35
N PRO A 286 9.48 15.29 -15.08
CA PRO A 286 8.23 14.72 -15.59
C PRO A 286 8.45 13.57 -16.59
N ASP A 287 9.63 13.48 -17.20
CA ASP A 287 10.08 12.39 -18.07
C ASP A 287 10.13 11.02 -17.37
N TRP A 288 10.28 11.00 -16.05
CA TRP A 288 10.31 9.76 -15.26
C TRP A 288 8.91 9.18 -15.02
N LEU A 289 7.86 9.99 -15.16
CA LEU A 289 6.50 9.60 -14.76
C LEU A 289 5.99 8.35 -15.50
N PRO A 290 6.12 8.21 -16.84
CA PRO A 290 5.69 6.99 -17.53
C PRO A 290 6.38 5.73 -17.00
N LEU A 291 7.70 5.77 -16.79
CA LEU A 291 8.49 4.65 -16.26
C LEU A 291 8.05 4.29 -14.84
N LEU A 292 7.83 5.30 -13.99
CA LEU A 292 7.36 5.10 -12.62
C LEU A 292 5.94 4.50 -12.60
N HIS A 293 5.06 4.88 -13.52
CA HIS A 293 3.72 4.28 -13.61
C HIS A 293 3.79 2.78 -13.98
N VAL A 294 4.67 2.40 -14.92
CA VAL A 294 4.90 1.00 -15.27
C VAL A 294 5.41 0.20 -14.07
N TRP A 295 6.41 0.73 -13.37
CA TRP A 295 6.98 0.07 -12.19
C TRP A 295 5.95 -0.07 -11.06
N LEU A 296 5.22 0.99 -10.72
CA LEU A 296 4.18 0.98 -9.69
C LEU A 296 3.02 0.05 -10.06
N GLY A 297 2.66 -0.04 -11.33
CA GLY A 297 1.61 -0.95 -11.82
C GLY A 297 1.96 -2.43 -11.65
N ALA A 298 3.24 -2.77 -11.52
CA ALA A 298 3.72 -4.13 -11.33
C ALA A 298 3.82 -4.55 -9.85
N ALA A 299 2.87 -4.16 -8.99
CA ALA A 299 2.88 -4.53 -7.58
C ALA A 299 2.80 -6.06 -7.38
N GLY A 300 3.51 -6.58 -6.37
CA GLY A 300 3.61 -8.02 -6.10
C GLY A 300 2.42 -8.61 -5.31
N ASP A 301 1.96 -7.91 -4.27
CA ASP A 301 0.88 -8.34 -3.36
C ASP A 301 -0.12 -7.19 -3.10
N GLU A 302 -1.15 -7.45 -2.29
CA GLU A 302 -2.19 -6.46 -1.96
C GLU A 302 -1.63 -5.25 -1.20
N GLU A 303 -0.70 -5.45 -0.26
CA GLU A 303 -0.10 -4.39 0.56
C GLU A 303 0.79 -3.46 -0.29
N GLN A 304 1.47 -4.02 -1.29
CA GLN A 304 2.24 -3.29 -2.29
C GLN A 304 1.33 -2.57 -3.28
N ALA A 305 0.23 -3.19 -3.71
CA ALA A 305 -0.74 -2.57 -4.62
C ALA A 305 -1.41 -1.36 -3.96
N GLU A 306 -1.73 -1.45 -2.67
CA GLU A 306 -2.24 -0.34 -1.87
C GLU A 306 -1.25 0.82 -1.79
N ARG A 307 0.02 0.54 -1.47
CA ARG A 307 1.07 1.58 -1.42
C ARG A 307 1.35 2.19 -2.79
N ALA A 308 1.39 1.37 -3.84
CA ALA A 308 1.60 1.83 -5.21
C ALA A 308 0.44 2.72 -5.69
N GLY A 309 -0.80 2.33 -5.39
CA GLY A 309 -1.98 3.14 -5.70
C GLY A 309 -1.97 4.49 -4.99
N ARG A 310 -1.60 4.53 -3.71
CA ARG A 310 -1.39 5.78 -2.97
C ARG A 310 -0.29 6.65 -3.56
N ALA A 311 0.85 6.06 -3.94
CA ALA A 311 1.94 6.79 -4.56
C ALA A 311 1.51 7.40 -5.92
N MET A 312 0.79 6.64 -6.75
CA MET A 312 0.23 7.16 -8.00
C MET A 312 -0.78 8.29 -7.77
N ALA A 313 -1.64 8.18 -6.75
CA ALA A 313 -2.56 9.25 -6.39
C ALA A 313 -1.80 10.51 -5.96
N ALA A 314 -0.79 10.35 -5.11
CA ALA A 314 0.07 11.43 -4.64
C ALA A 314 0.79 12.16 -5.82
N VAL A 315 1.20 11.42 -6.85
CA VAL A 315 1.75 11.98 -8.10
C VAL A 315 0.66 12.69 -8.91
N ALA A 316 -0.55 12.14 -8.97
CA ALA A 316 -1.69 12.79 -9.64
C ALA A 316 -2.03 14.12 -8.99
N GLU A 317 -2.01 14.24 -7.66
CA GLU A 317 -2.29 15.50 -6.98
C GLU A 317 -1.28 16.59 -7.39
N ARG A 318 0.01 16.25 -7.36
CA ARG A 318 1.13 17.14 -7.69
C ARG A 318 1.14 17.56 -9.15
N THR A 319 0.67 16.69 -10.03
CA THR A 319 0.57 16.98 -11.47
C THR A 319 -0.81 17.55 -11.86
N ALA A 320 -1.66 17.89 -10.90
CA ALA A 320 -3.03 18.37 -11.11
C ALA A 320 -3.84 17.44 -12.04
N GLY A 321 -3.70 16.13 -11.84
CA GLY A 321 -4.39 15.08 -12.58
C GLY A 321 -3.75 14.69 -13.91
N ARG A 322 -2.73 15.41 -14.40
CA ARG A 322 -2.11 15.10 -15.71
C ARG A 322 -1.53 13.69 -15.78
N SER A 323 -0.94 13.18 -14.70
CA SER A 323 -0.35 11.84 -14.69
C SER A 323 -1.39 10.72 -14.81
N LEU A 324 -2.66 10.96 -14.46
CA LEU A 324 -3.73 9.96 -14.60
C LEU A 324 -3.96 9.54 -16.06
N GLY A 325 -3.59 10.39 -17.03
CA GLY A 325 -3.62 10.06 -18.46
C GLY A 325 -2.74 8.87 -18.84
N LEU A 326 -1.74 8.51 -18.02
CA LEU A 326 -0.84 7.38 -18.24
C LEU A 326 -1.47 6.03 -17.85
N LEU A 327 -2.56 6.05 -17.08
CA LEU A 327 -3.15 4.82 -16.54
C LEU A 327 -3.82 3.96 -17.61
N ALA A 328 -4.43 4.56 -18.64
CA ALA A 328 -5.09 3.80 -19.70
C ALA A 328 -4.09 2.91 -20.46
N ASP A 329 -2.92 3.46 -20.82
CA ASP A 329 -1.87 2.70 -21.48
C ASP A 329 -1.28 1.63 -20.56
N LEU A 330 -1.07 1.98 -19.29
CA LEU A 330 -0.65 1.01 -18.27
C LEU A 330 -1.60 -0.18 -18.16
N LEU A 331 -2.92 0.05 -18.24
CA LEU A 331 -3.91 -1.04 -18.15
C LEU A 331 -3.94 -1.91 -19.41
N ARG A 332 -3.54 -1.37 -20.57
CA ARG A 332 -3.47 -2.12 -21.83
C ARG A 332 -2.20 -2.95 -21.96
N THR A 333 -1.06 -2.41 -21.55
CA THR A 333 0.25 -3.03 -21.78
C THR A 333 0.89 -3.59 -20.50
N GLY A 334 0.37 -3.24 -19.34
CA GLY A 334 0.93 -3.57 -18.04
C GLY A 334 0.55 -4.95 -17.53
N PRO A 335 1.10 -5.32 -16.36
CA PRO A 335 0.78 -6.57 -15.71
C PRO A 335 -0.66 -6.57 -15.18
N ARG A 336 -1.18 -7.76 -14.84
CA ARG A 336 -2.55 -7.91 -14.32
C ARG A 336 -2.84 -7.11 -13.05
N THR A 337 -1.82 -6.83 -12.25
CA THR A 337 -1.93 -6.04 -11.01
C THR A 337 -2.12 -4.54 -11.27
N ALA A 338 -1.91 -4.07 -12.51
CA ALA A 338 -2.10 -2.67 -12.88
C ALA A 338 -3.54 -2.19 -12.65
N ALA A 339 -4.55 -3.04 -12.88
CA ALA A 339 -5.96 -2.69 -12.65
C ALA A 339 -6.25 -2.37 -11.18
N GLU A 340 -5.71 -3.18 -10.26
CA GLU A 340 -5.86 -2.95 -8.83
C GLU A 340 -5.15 -1.64 -8.41
N VAL A 341 -3.91 -1.43 -8.86
CA VAL A 341 -3.13 -0.23 -8.55
C VAL A 341 -3.80 1.04 -9.10
N ALA A 342 -4.23 1.02 -10.36
CA ALA A 342 -4.91 2.14 -11.01
C ALA A 342 -6.25 2.45 -10.34
N GLY A 343 -7.02 1.42 -9.99
CA GLY A 343 -8.28 1.58 -9.26
C GLY A 343 -8.08 2.28 -7.91
N ARG A 344 -7.10 1.85 -7.13
CA ARG A 344 -6.75 2.49 -5.85
C ARG A 344 -6.26 3.93 -6.04
N ALA A 345 -5.47 4.19 -7.09
CA ALA A 345 -5.02 5.52 -7.42
C ALA A 345 -6.19 6.47 -7.76
N LEU A 346 -7.15 6.01 -8.56
CA LEU A 346 -8.36 6.78 -8.90
C LEU A 346 -9.25 7.03 -7.69
N ALA A 347 -9.46 6.00 -6.85
CA ALA A 347 -10.23 6.14 -5.62
C ALA A 347 -9.63 7.19 -4.68
N ALA A 348 -8.32 7.10 -4.41
CA ALA A 348 -7.62 8.08 -3.57
C ALA A 348 -7.63 9.49 -4.20
N SER A 349 -7.42 9.60 -5.53
CA SER A 349 -7.42 10.89 -6.23
C SER A 349 -8.80 11.55 -6.32
N SER A 350 -9.89 10.80 -6.16
CA SER A 350 -11.26 11.32 -6.26
C SER A 350 -11.65 12.29 -5.14
N ARG A 351 -10.92 12.33 -4.02
CA ARG A 351 -11.30 13.17 -2.87
C ARG A 351 -10.54 14.48 -2.84
N ARG A 352 -11.27 15.62 -2.85
CA ARG A 352 -10.79 16.98 -2.49
C ARG A 352 -9.33 17.27 -2.90
N SER A 353 -8.99 16.84 -4.10
CA SER A 353 -7.66 16.88 -4.67
C SER A 353 -7.71 17.67 -5.98
N PRO A 354 -6.63 18.37 -6.39
CA PRO A 354 -6.54 18.95 -7.72
C PRO A 354 -6.79 17.94 -8.86
N ALA A 355 -6.57 16.65 -8.61
CA ALA A 355 -6.81 15.56 -9.56
C ALA A 355 -8.25 15.01 -9.57
N ALA A 356 -9.11 15.46 -8.64
CA ALA A 356 -10.41 14.83 -8.41
C ALA A 356 -11.34 14.88 -9.62
N ALA A 357 -11.39 16.00 -10.35
CA ALA A 357 -12.24 16.12 -11.53
C ALA A 357 -11.84 15.11 -12.62
N THR A 358 -10.53 14.98 -12.89
CA THR A 358 -9.99 14.01 -13.84
C THR A 358 -10.24 12.58 -13.39
N ALA A 359 -10.04 12.27 -12.10
CA ALA A 359 -10.29 10.94 -11.57
C ALA A 359 -11.75 10.51 -11.71
N HIS A 360 -12.70 11.41 -11.40
CA HIS A 360 -14.14 11.13 -11.60
C HIS A 360 -14.49 10.96 -13.07
N ALA A 361 -13.95 11.80 -13.96
CA ALA A 361 -14.18 11.67 -15.40
C ALA A 361 -13.72 10.30 -15.92
N LEU A 362 -12.51 9.86 -15.53
CA LEU A 362 -11.99 8.54 -15.89
C LEU A 362 -12.82 7.40 -15.30
N LEU A 363 -13.24 7.48 -14.04
CA LEU A 363 -14.09 6.45 -13.42
C LEU A 363 -15.44 6.32 -14.15
N GLU A 364 -16.07 7.43 -14.49
CA GLU A 364 -17.35 7.45 -15.21
C GLU A 364 -17.18 6.92 -16.64
N GLU A 365 -16.13 7.33 -17.36
CA GLU A 365 -15.80 6.84 -18.71
C GLU A 365 -15.50 5.33 -18.71
N TRP A 366 -14.62 4.88 -17.83
CA TRP A 366 -14.15 3.49 -17.79
C TRP A 366 -15.20 2.51 -17.28
N SER A 367 -16.20 3.00 -16.53
CA SER A 367 -17.29 2.15 -16.05
C SER A 367 -18.11 1.54 -17.19
N GLY A 368 -18.18 2.23 -18.34
CA GLY A 368 -18.86 1.75 -19.54
C GLY A 368 -17.93 1.39 -20.70
N ALA A 369 -16.61 1.41 -20.49
CA ALA A 369 -15.64 1.16 -21.55
C ALA A 369 -15.67 -0.32 -22.00
N PRO A 370 -15.41 -0.64 -23.28
CA PRO A 370 -15.42 -2.01 -23.79
C PRO A 370 -14.24 -2.85 -23.28
N GLU A 371 -13.13 -2.24 -22.85
CA GLU A 371 -11.96 -2.94 -22.34
C GLU A 371 -12.17 -3.50 -20.91
N PRO A 372 -12.06 -4.83 -20.69
CA PRO A 372 -12.26 -5.43 -19.36
C PRO A 372 -11.29 -4.93 -18.28
N ALA A 373 -10.06 -4.57 -18.67
CA ALA A 373 -9.05 -4.04 -17.74
C ALA A 373 -9.47 -2.69 -17.15
N LEU A 374 -10.09 -1.82 -17.95
CA LEU A 374 -10.60 -0.51 -17.49
C LEU A 374 -11.75 -0.71 -16.50
N ARG A 375 -12.71 -1.58 -16.83
CA ARG A 375 -13.81 -1.95 -15.93
C ARG A 375 -13.29 -2.57 -14.63
N THR A 376 -12.29 -3.44 -14.70
CA THR A 376 -11.65 -4.04 -13.52
C THR A 376 -11.02 -2.98 -12.61
N ALA A 377 -10.38 -1.96 -13.18
CA ALA A 377 -9.84 -0.84 -12.40
C ALA A 377 -10.96 -0.03 -11.71
N VAL A 378 -12.11 0.16 -12.36
CA VAL A 378 -13.29 0.80 -11.72
C VAL A 378 -13.81 -0.04 -10.55
N VAL A 379 -13.90 -1.37 -10.72
CA VAL A 379 -14.30 -2.27 -9.63
C VAL A 379 -13.30 -2.20 -8.46
N ALA A 380 -12.00 -2.19 -8.75
CA ALA A 380 -10.96 -2.01 -7.73
C ALA A 380 -11.07 -0.65 -7.01
N ALA A 381 -11.37 0.44 -7.73
CA ALA A 381 -11.62 1.75 -7.13
C ALA A 381 -12.84 1.78 -6.19
N CYS A 382 -13.79 0.86 -6.37
CA CYS A 382 -14.96 0.70 -5.53
C CYS A 382 -14.69 -0.12 -4.25
N ARG A 383 -13.48 -0.64 -4.01
CA ARG A 383 -13.16 -1.36 -2.76
C ARG A 383 -13.30 -0.45 -1.53
N PRO A 384 -13.59 -1.03 -0.34
CA PRO A 384 -13.65 -0.25 0.89
C PRO A 384 -12.22 0.05 1.37
N ASP A 385 -11.70 1.20 0.99
CA ASP A 385 -10.49 1.77 1.58
C ASP A 385 -10.88 2.96 2.48
N THR A 386 -10.03 3.31 3.45
CA THR A 386 -10.24 4.44 4.39
C THR A 386 -10.58 5.75 3.65
N ASP A 387 -10.02 5.91 2.45
CA ASP A 387 -10.22 7.04 1.54
C ASP A 387 -11.00 6.67 0.26
N GLY A 388 -11.75 5.56 0.25
CA GLY A 388 -12.48 5.05 -0.92
C GLY A 388 -13.70 5.87 -1.36
N LEU A 389 -14.36 5.49 -2.45
CA LEU A 389 -15.53 6.21 -2.98
C LEU A 389 -16.74 6.16 -2.02
N PRO A 390 -17.61 7.21 -1.97
CA PRO A 390 -18.90 7.16 -1.30
C PRO A 390 -19.75 5.98 -1.80
N ALA A 391 -20.60 5.43 -0.94
CA ALA A 391 -21.38 4.23 -1.25
C ALA A 391 -22.26 4.41 -2.50
N GLU A 392 -22.93 5.53 -2.62
CA GLU A 392 -23.83 5.86 -3.74
C GLU A 392 -23.06 5.98 -5.07
N VAL A 393 -21.85 6.52 -5.03
CA VAL A 393 -20.98 6.63 -6.22
C VAL A 393 -20.48 5.25 -6.62
N ALA A 394 -19.99 4.46 -5.65
CA ALA A 394 -19.52 3.11 -5.90
C ALA A 394 -20.64 2.21 -6.47
N MET A 395 -21.83 2.22 -5.89
CA MET A 395 -22.96 1.43 -6.40
C MET A 395 -23.36 1.82 -7.82
N ARG A 396 -23.37 3.13 -8.14
CA ARG A 396 -23.65 3.61 -9.51
C ARG A 396 -22.59 3.13 -10.51
N LEU A 397 -21.31 3.22 -10.17
CA LEU A 397 -20.21 2.77 -11.02
C LEU A 397 -20.24 1.25 -11.23
N LEU A 398 -20.45 0.49 -10.15
CA LEU A 398 -20.60 -0.97 -10.24
C LEU A 398 -21.80 -1.37 -11.11
N ARG A 399 -22.93 -0.65 -11.00
CA ARG A 399 -24.08 -0.88 -11.88
C ARG A 399 -23.73 -0.65 -13.35
N ARG A 400 -23.06 0.45 -13.68
CA ARG A 400 -22.61 0.74 -15.05
C ARG A 400 -21.64 -0.31 -15.59
N VAL A 401 -20.73 -0.78 -14.75
CA VAL A 401 -19.83 -1.89 -15.10
C VAL A 401 -20.63 -3.13 -15.48
N LEU A 402 -21.68 -3.47 -14.72
CA LEU A 402 -22.56 -4.62 -15.01
C LEU A 402 -23.37 -4.41 -16.30
N ASP A 403 -23.87 -3.20 -16.54
CA ASP A 403 -24.62 -2.85 -17.75
C ASP A 403 -23.75 -2.93 -19.02
N ALA A 404 -22.43 -2.74 -18.89
CA ALA A 404 -21.45 -2.80 -19.98
C ALA A 404 -20.80 -4.19 -20.17
N LEU A 405 -21.25 -5.21 -19.44
CA LEU A 405 -20.75 -6.57 -19.62
C LEU A 405 -21.33 -7.20 -20.90
N GLY A 406 -20.45 -7.89 -21.66
CA GLY A 406 -20.87 -8.79 -22.73
C GLY A 406 -21.04 -10.23 -22.24
N ASP A 407 -21.14 -11.17 -23.16
CA ASP A 407 -21.40 -12.60 -22.87
C ASP A 407 -20.12 -13.47 -22.89
N ASP A 408 -18.97 -12.91 -22.49
CA ASP A 408 -17.68 -13.62 -22.50
C ASP A 408 -17.18 -14.03 -21.09
N ASP A 409 -16.13 -14.86 -21.04
CA ASP A 409 -15.51 -15.30 -19.77
C ASP A 409 -14.96 -14.12 -18.95
N ALA A 410 -14.54 -13.04 -19.62
CA ALA A 410 -14.02 -11.84 -18.96
C ALA A 410 -15.15 -11.08 -18.25
N ALA A 411 -16.37 -11.12 -18.78
CA ALA A 411 -17.57 -10.57 -18.15
C ALA A 411 -17.93 -11.34 -16.88
N ALA A 412 -17.91 -12.68 -16.92
CA ALA A 412 -18.13 -13.50 -15.73
C ALA A 412 -17.10 -13.22 -14.62
N ALA A 413 -15.82 -13.11 -14.99
CA ALA A 413 -14.76 -12.75 -14.05
C ALA A 413 -14.98 -11.34 -13.44
N THR A 414 -15.38 -10.36 -14.25
CA THR A 414 -15.66 -9.00 -13.79
C THR A 414 -16.88 -8.96 -12.86
N ALA A 415 -17.96 -9.68 -13.20
CA ALA A 415 -19.14 -9.83 -12.34
C ALA A 415 -18.78 -10.45 -10.98
N PHE A 416 -17.91 -11.46 -10.96
CA PHE A 416 -17.43 -12.03 -9.70
C PHE A 416 -16.64 -11.01 -8.85
N LEU A 417 -15.80 -10.18 -9.49
CA LEU A 417 -15.09 -9.09 -8.80
C LEU A 417 -16.05 -8.02 -8.24
N VAL A 418 -17.14 -7.72 -8.95
CA VAL A 418 -18.21 -6.82 -8.46
C VAL A 418 -18.85 -7.40 -7.19
N SER A 419 -19.26 -8.68 -7.23
CA SER A 419 -19.83 -9.38 -6.07
C SER A 419 -18.88 -9.36 -4.87
N GLY A 420 -17.61 -9.76 -5.07
CA GLY A 420 -16.60 -9.72 -4.00
C GLY A 420 -16.34 -8.31 -3.44
N THR A 421 -16.46 -7.27 -4.28
CA THR A 421 -16.33 -5.88 -3.85
C THR A 421 -17.53 -5.43 -3.01
N LEU A 422 -18.76 -5.81 -3.39
CA LEU A 422 -19.96 -5.53 -2.60
C LEU A 422 -19.90 -6.19 -1.22
N LEU A 423 -19.49 -7.46 -1.15
CA LEU A 423 -19.32 -8.18 0.12
C LEU A 423 -18.33 -7.46 1.04
N ARG A 424 -17.14 -7.13 0.52
CA ARG A 424 -16.13 -6.38 1.29
C ARG A 424 -16.66 -5.03 1.77
N ARG A 425 -17.34 -4.26 0.90
CA ARG A 425 -17.91 -2.95 1.27
C ARG A 425 -18.98 -3.06 2.35
N PHE A 426 -19.81 -4.10 2.30
CA PHE A 426 -20.83 -4.34 3.32
C PHE A 426 -20.17 -4.67 4.66
N ALA A 427 -19.22 -5.61 4.66
CA ALA A 427 -18.51 -6.05 5.86
C ALA A 427 -17.78 -4.88 6.56
N ALA A 428 -16.98 -4.12 5.81
CA ALA A 428 -16.21 -2.98 6.34
C ALA A 428 -17.03 -1.69 6.54
N GLY A 429 -18.26 -1.64 6.04
CA GLY A 429 -19.06 -0.42 5.96
C GLY A 429 -19.74 -0.03 7.27
N ALA A 430 -19.83 1.28 7.53
CA ALA A 430 -20.72 1.84 8.54
C ALA A 430 -22.20 1.56 8.21
N PRO A 431 -23.15 1.70 9.17
CA PRO A 431 -24.56 1.39 8.96
C PRO A 431 -25.18 2.03 7.71
N GLY A 432 -24.89 3.31 7.42
CA GLY A 432 -25.40 4.00 6.23
C GLY A 432 -24.86 3.43 4.90
N THR A 433 -23.63 2.93 4.88
CA THR A 433 -23.06 2.23 3.72
C THR A 433 -23.78 0.90 3.48
N ARG A 434 -24.01 0.13 4.56
CA ARG A 434 -24.74 -1.15 4.48
C ARG A 434 -26.17 -0.94 3.99
N GLU A 435 -26.87 0.08 4.50
CA GLU A 435 -28.22 0.47 4.05
C GLU A 435 -28.25 0.83 2.57
N THR A 436 -27.28 1.63 2.11
CA THR A 436 -27.16 2.02 0.69
C THR A 436 -26.99 0.80 -0.22
N ILE A 437 -26.10 -0.13 0.15
CA ILE A 437 -25.87 -1.36 -0.62
C ILE A 437 -27.16 -2.18 -0.71
N VAL A 438 -27.85 -2.42 0.42
CA VAL A 438 -29.07 -3.24 0.45
C VAL A 438 -30.20 -2.59 -0.35
N ARG A 439 -30.38 -1.27 -0.23
CA ARG A 439 -31.35 -0.52 -1.02
C ARG A 439 -31.08 -0.72 -2.52
N ASP A 440 -29.84 -0.54 -2.95
CA ASP A 440 -29.49 -0.61 -4.37
C ASP A 440 -29.54 -2.06 -4.90
N LEU A 441 -29.15 -3.06 -4.11
CA LEU A 441 -29.36 -4.48 -4.45
C LEU A 441 -30.85 -4.80 -4.60
N ALA A 442 -31.72 -4.28 -3.73
CA ALA A 442 -33.16 -4.46 -3.84
C ALA A 442 -33.74 -3.79 -5.11
N VAL A 443 -33.09 -2.74 -5.61
CA VAL A 443 -33.40 -2.17 -6.93
C VAL A 443 -32.95 -3.13 -8.05
N TRP A 444 -31.70 -3.61 -7.99
CA TRP A 444 -31.13 -4.49 -9.03
C TRP A 444 -31.89 -5.80 -9.16
N VAL A 445 -32.34 -6.40 -8.06
CA VAL A 445 -33.03 -7.68 -8.10
C VAL A 445 -34.39 -7.66 -8.82
N ARG A 446 -34.88 -6.46 -9.17
CA ARG A 446 -36.08 -6.25 -9.99
C ARG A 446 -35.79 -6.17 -11.49
N THR A 447 -34.52 -6.18 -11.90
CA THR A 447 -34.12 -6.22 -13.31
C THR A 447 -33.84 -7.67 -13.73
N GLU A 448 -34.17 -8.01 -14.98
CA GLU A 448 -33.97 -9.37 -15.53
C GLU A 448 -32.57 -9.53 -16.17
N ASP A 449 -31.61 -8.70 -15.77
CA ASP A 449 -30.26 -8.63 -16.33
C ASP A 449 -29.20 -9.20 -15.37
N VAL A 450 -27.92 -9.09 -15.77
CA VAL A 450 -26.76 -9.56 -15.00
C VAL A 450 -26.74 -8.99 -13.58
N ALA A 451 -27.18 -7.75 -13.39
CA ALA A 451 -27.18 -7.12 -12.08
C ALA A 451 -28.28 -7.70 -11.17
N GLY A 452 -29.44 -8.05 -11.71
CA GLY A 452 -30.49 -8.76 -10.97
C GLY A 452 -30.04 -10.15 -10.52
N LEU A 453 -29.44 -10.91 -11.44
CA LEU A 453 -28.85 -12.22 -11.12
C LEU A 453 -27.73 -12.10 -10.07
N LEU A 454 -26.82 -11.12 -10.22
CA LEU A 454 -25.75 -10.89 -9.27
C LEU A 454 -26.29 -10.52 -7.89
N ALA A 455 -27.30 -9.65 -7.81
CA ALA A 455 -27.92 -9.31 -6.53
C ALA A 455 -28.53 -10.54 -5.84
N ALA A 456 -29.22 -11.40 -6.59
CA ALA A 456 -29.80 -12.63 -6.08
C ALA A 456 -28.72 -13.62 -5.59
N LEU A 457 -27.55 -13.67 -6.23
CA LEU A 457 -26.41 -14.52 -5.87
C LEU A 457 -25.58 -13.98 -4.69
N THR A 458 -25.42 -12.66 -4.58
CA THR A 458 -24.62 -12.01 -3.53
C THR A 458 -25.37 -11.97 -2.20
N PHE A 459 -26.68 -11.75 -2.23
CA PHE A 459 -27.48 -11.55 -1.01
C PHE A 459 -27.45 -12.71 0.00
N PRO A 460 -27.52 -14.00 -0.40
CA PRO A 460 -27.40 -15.13 0.52
C PRO A 460 -26.13 -15.10 1.37
N VAL A 461 -25.01 -14.68 0.77
CA VAL A 461 -23.71 -14.58 1.47
C VAL A 461 -23.76 -13.48 2.53
N LEU A 462 -24.33 -12.31 2.19
CA LEU A 462 -24.54 -11.22 3.16
C LEU A 462 -25.39 -11.67 4.35
N VAL A 463 -26.50 -12.36 4.08
CA VAL A 463 -27.40 -12.85 5.14
C VAL A 463 -26.71 -13.89 6.02
N ALA A 464 -25.92 -14.79 5.44
CA ALA A 464 -25.19 -15.80 6.20
C ALA A 464 -24.18 -15.18 7.18
N GLU A 465 -23.47 -14.13 6.75
CA GLU A 465 -22.48 -13.43 7.57
C GLU A 465 -23.12 -12.52 8.63
N GLU A 466 -24.23 -11.84 8.33
CA GLU A 466 -24.73 -10.70 9.11
C GLU A 466 -26.25 -10.78 9.41
N HIS A 467 -26.78 -11.98 9.70
CA HIS A 467 -28.20 -12.23 9.93
C HIS A 467 -28.83 -11.38 11.06
N ASP A 468 -28.10 -11.04 12.12
CA ASP A 468 -28.58 -10.16 13.19
C ASP A 468 -28.89 -8.76 12.66
N TRP A 469 -28.03 -8.21 11.80
CA TRP A 469 -28.23 -6.91 11.16
C TRP A 469 -29.48 -6.90 10.27
N PHE A 470 -29.68 -7.95 9.47
CA PHE A 470 -30.90 -8.11 8.66
C PHE A 470 -32.15 -8.28 9.54
N GLY A 471 -32.02 -8.92 10.70
CA GLY A 471 -33.07 -9.00 11.72
C GLY A 471 -33.48 -7.64 12.26
N ASP A 472 -32.51 -6.79 12.60
CA ASP A 472 -32.79 -5.41 13.00
C ASP A 472 -33.49 -4.62 11.89
N ARG A 473 -33.10 -4.83 10.63
CA ARG A 473 -33.74 -4.15 9.49
C ARG A 473 -35.21 -4.49 9.30
N LEU A 474 -35.62 -5.71 9.62
CA LEU A 474 -37.02 -6.12 9.58
C LEU A 474 -37.89 -5.36 10.60
N SER A 475 -37.28 -4.89 11.69
CA SER A 475 -37.97 -4.11 12.74
C SER A 475 -37.82 -2.59 12.57
N ALA A 476 -36.84 -2.13 11.77
CA ALA A 476 -36.50 -0.71 11.64
C ALA A 476 -37.52 0.13 10.84
N GLY A 477 -38.35 -0.50 10.00
CA GLY A 477 -39.40 0.19 9.24
C GLY A 477 -39.89 -0.62 8.04
N GLN A 478 -41.05 -0.24 7.49
CA GLN A 478 -41.71 -0.99 6.41
C GLN A 478 -40.85 -1.08 5.15
N GLU A 479 -40.25 0.04 4.72
CA GLU A 479 -39.44 0.09 3.50
C GLU A 479 -38.24 -0.86 3.57
N ALA A 480 -37.50 -0.83 4.70
CA ALA A 480 -36.33 -1.69 4.87
C ALA A 480 -36.71 -3.17 4.99
N ALA A 481 -37.81 -3.48 5.67
CA ALA A 481 -38.32 -4.84 5.72
C ALA A 481 -38.74 -5.34 4.32
N ASP A 482 -39.33 -4.48 3.50
CA ASP A 482 -39.72 -4.82 2.12
C ASP A 482 -38.50 -5.02 1.21
N GLN A 483 -37.41 -4.27 1.40
CA GLN A 483 -36.14 -4.49 0.68
C GLN A 483 -35.54 -5.87 1.00
N VAL A 484 -35.48 -6.24 2.29
CA VAL A 484 -34.99 -7.57 2.72
C VAL A 484 -35.86 -8.67 2.15
N VAL A 485 -37.19 -8.55 2.25
CA VAL A 485 -38.13 -9.55 1.73
C VAL A 485 -38.01 -9.70 0.21
N ALA A 486 -37.86 -8.61 -0.54
CA ALA A 486 -37.68 -8.65 -1.99
C ALA A 486 -36.41 -9.43 -2.37
N LEU A 487 -35.30 -9.16 -1.69
CA LEU A 487 -34.03 -9.85 -1.90
C LEU A 487 -34.13 -11.35 -1.55
N VAL A 488 -34.76 -11.69 -0.42
CA VAL A 488 -34.99 -13.10 -0.04
C VAL A 488 -35.82 -13.83 -1.09
N CYS A 489 -36.93 -13.22 -1.52
CA CYS A 489 -37.80 -13.79 -2.54
C CYS A 489 -37.03 -14.07 -3.82
N ALA A 490 -36.29 -13.08 -4.33
CA ALA A 490 -35.56 -13.23 -5.57
C ALA A 490 -34.45 -14.28 -5.48
N SER A 491 -33.67 -14.32 -4.39
CA SER A 491 -32.67 -15.37 -4.17
C SER A 491 -33.27 -16.77 -4.06
N LEU A 492 -34.51 -16.92 -3.57
CA LEU A 492 -35.19 -18.22 -3.51
C LEU A 492 -35.82 -18.62 -4.86
N ASP A 493 -36.25 -17.64 -5.65
CA ASP A 493 -36.81 -17.88 -6.98
C ASP A 493 -35.70 -18.21 -7.99
N GLU A 494 -34.51 -17.62 -7.83
CA GLU A 494 -33.34 -17.89 -8.68
C GLU A 494 -32.75 -19.28 -8.39
N ALA A 495 -32.64 -20.11 -9.43
CA ALA A 495 -32.22 -21.50 -9.31
C ALA A 495 -30.78 -21.63 -8.80
N SER A 496 -29.87 -20.76 -9.25
CA SER A 496 -28.47 -20.78 -8.83
C SER A 496 -28.24 -20.25 -7.41
N ALA A 497 -29.09 -19.33 -6.94
CA ALA A 497 -28.99 -18.73 -5.61
C ALA A 497 -29.74 -19.55 -4.53
N TYR A 498 -30.74 -20.33 -4.92
CA TYR A 498 -31.62 -21.02 -3.99
C TYR A 498 -30.93 -21.89 -2.94
N PRO A 499 -29.94 -22.76 -3.27
CA PRO A 499 -29.29 -23.58 -2.25
C PRO A 499 -28.62 -22.73 -1.18
N ALA A 500 -27.87 -21.70 -1.59
CA ALA A 500 -27.20 -20.77 -0.69
C ALA A 500 -28.22 -20.00 0.18
N MET A 501 -29.32 -19.55 -0.42
CA MET A 501 -30.35 -18.81 0.31
C MET A 501 -31.10 -19.67 1.32
N ARG A 502 -31.44 -20.92 0.94
CA ARG A 502 -32.01 -21.90 1.85
C ARG A 502 -31.09 -22.12 3.05
N ASP A 503 -29.80 -22.34 2.78
CA ASP A 503 -28.82 -22.65 3.83
C ASP A 503 -28.59 -21.43 4.75
N ALA A 504 -28.57 -20.21 4.20
CA ALA A 504 -28.51 -18.98 4.98
C ALA A 504 -29.74 -18.81 5.89
N LEU A 505 -30.95 -19.08 5.39
CA LEU A 505 -32.17 -19.03 6.20
C LEU A 505 -32.19 -20.11 7.29
N LEU A 506 -31.68 -21.31 7.00
CA LEU A 506 -31.55 -22.38 8.00
C LEU A 506 -30.56 -22.00 9.12
N THR A 507 -29.42 -21.41 8.76
CA THR A 507 -28.45 -20.86 9.73
C THR A 507 -29.09 -19.76 10.57
N TRP A 508 -29.87 -18.86 9.95
CA TRP A 508 -30.59 -17.83 10.69
C TRP A 508 -31.65 -18.41 11.63
N CYS A 509 -32.40 -19.43 11.20
CA CYS A 509 -33.34 -20.15 12.06
C CYS A 509 -32.64 -20.80 13.26
N ALA A 510 -31.44 -21.36 13.04
CA ALA A 510 -30.65 -21.97 14.11
C ALA A 510 -30.15 -20.92 15.11
N GLY A 511 -29.64 -19.79 14.63
CA GLY A 511 -29.15 -18.69 15.48
C GLY A 511 -30.24 -17.94 16.25
N ALA A 512 -31.49 -17.99 15.77
CA ALA A 512 -32.64 -17.39 16.46
C ALA A 512 -33.13 -18.24 17.66
N ALA A 513 -32.87 -19.55 17.67
CA ALA A 513 -33.41 -20.47 18.67
C ALA A 513 -33.01 -20.06 20.09
N GLY A 514 -34.02 -19.86 20.96
CA GLY A 514 -33.82 -19.48 22.36
C GLY A 514 -33.70 -17.96 22.59
N GLY A 515 -33.83 -17.14 21.56
CA GLY A 515 -33.86 -15.68 21.65
C GLY A 515 -35.23 -15.12 21.22
N PRO A 516 -36.13 -14.74 22.15
CA PRO A 516 -37.52 -14.37 21.81
C PRO A 516 -37.64 -13.22 20.80
N GLU A 517 -36.73 -12.25 20.86
CA GLU A 517 -36.73 -11.11 19.94
C GLU A 517 -36.22 -11.51 18.54
N ARG A 518 -35.22 -12.38 18.45
CA ARG A 518 -34.73 -12.93 17.17
C ARG A 518 -35.78 -13.83 16.51
N GLU A 519 -36.44 -14.67 17.30
CA GLU A 519 -37.55 -15.51 16.85
C GLU A 519 -38.68 -14.66 16.28
N ARG A 520 -39.09 -13.60 16.98
CA ARG A 520 -40.13 -12.67 16.51
C ARG A 520 -39.79 -12.02 15.16
N ARG A 521 -38.54 -11.59 14.97
CA ARG A 521 -38.08 -10.99 13.70
C ARG A 521 -38.13 -12.00 12.55
N LEU A 522 -37.74 -13.25 12.81
CA LEU A 522 -37.81 -14.33 11.84
C LEU A 522 -39.26 -14.73 11.50
N GLU A 523 -40.15 -14.74 12.50
CA GLU A 523 -41.58 -14.93 12.28
C GLU A 523 -42.18 -13.82 11.41
N ALA A 524 -41.78 -12.56 11.65
CA ALA A 524 -42.19 -11.43 10.82
C ALA A 524 -41.69 -11.57 9.37
N LEU A 525 -40.45 -12.04 9.17
CA LEU A 525 -39.93 -12.35 7.84
C LEU A 525 -40.78 -13.41 7.13
N PHE A 526 -40.99 -14.56 7.77
CA PHE A 526 -41.76 -15.66 7.17
C PHE A 526 -43.21 -15.26 6.89
N ALA A 527 -43.85 -14.49 7.78
CA ALA A 527 -45.18 -13.95 7.54
C ALA A 527 -45.22 -13.09 6.26
N ARG A 528 -44.26 -12.17 6.09
CA ARG A 528 -44.17 -11.34 4.87
C ARG A 528 -43.87 -12.18 3.63
N LEU A 529 -43.01 -13.19 3.71
CA LEU A 529 -42.72 -14.11 2.60
C LEU A 529 -43.96 -14.92 2.19
N VAL A 530 -44.78 -15.34 3.17
CA VAL A 530 -46.07 -15.99 2.89
C VAL A 530 -46.98 -15.05 2.12
N ASP A 531 -47.06 -13.78 2.53
CA ASP A 531 -47.93 -12.78 1.90
C ASP A 531 -47.47 -12.46 0.46
N ARG A 532 -46.17 -12.57 0.15
CA ARG A 532 -45.63 -12.35 -1.22
C ARG A 532 -45.93 -13.47 -2.21
N ARG A 533 -46.31 -14.66 -1.74
CA ARG A 533 -46.72 -15.81 -2.58
C ARG A 533 -45.77 -16.22 -3.72
N ARG A 534 -44.44 -16.16 -3.48
CA ARG A 534 -43.41 -16.50 -4.48
C ARG A 534 -43.07 -18.00 -4.55
N PRO A 535 -42.85 -18.58 -5.75
CA PRO A 535 -42.67 -20.03 -5.93
C PRO A 535 -41.44 -20.59 -5.22
N GLY A 536 -40.34 -19.84 -5.17
CA GLY A 536 -39.11 -20.22 -4.47
C GLY A 536 -39.31 -20.40 -2.97
N PHE A 537 -40.14 -19.55 -2.34
CA PHE A 537 -40.48 -19.70 -0.93
C PHE A 537 -41.40 -20.92 -0.69
N LEU A 538 -42.35 -21.20 -1.58
CA LEU A 538 -43.13 -22.43 -1.49
C LEU A 538 -42.24 -23.69 -1.58
N ARG A 539 -41.26 -23.67 -2.51
CA ARG A 539 -40.25 -24.74 -2.63
C ARG A 539 -39.47 -24.93 -1.32
N LEU A 540 -39.09 -23.84 -0.65
CA LEU A 540 -38.45 -23.87 0.67
C LEU A 540 -39.36 -24.52 1.73
N LEU A 541 -40.62 -24.07 1.83
CA LEU A 541 -41.57 -24.60 2.81
C LEU A 541 -41.80 -26.10 2.62
N MET A 542 -42.01 -26.55 1.38
CA MET A 542 -42.17 -27.98 1.06
C MET A 542 -40.91 -28.80 1.36
N SER A 543 -39.73 -28.21 1.16
CA SER A 543 -38.46 -28.85 1.51
C SER A 543 -38.33 -29.05 3.02
N LEU A 544 -38.74 -28.07 3.83
CA LEU A 544 -38.64 -28.13 5.29
C LEU A 544 -39.72 -29.02 5.93
N GLU A 545 -40.93 -29.08 5.35
CA GLU A 545 -41.99 -30.00 5.77
C GLU A 545 -41.49 -31.46 5.78
N ARG A 546 -40.75 -31.84 4.73
CA ARG A 546 -40.17 -33.18 4.54
C ARG A 546 -38.89 -33.45 5.34
N ALA A 547 -38.28 -32.43 5.93
CA ALA A 547 -37.02 -32.56 6.67
C ALA A 547 -37.22 -33.20 8.06
N PRO A 548 -36.18 -33.71 8.74
CA PRO A 548 -36.28 -34.21 10.11
C PRO A 548 -36.84 -33.18 11.09
N GLN A 549 -37.44 -33.63 12.20
CA GLN A 549 -38.00 -32.73 13.23
C GLN A 549 -36.95 -31.84 13.91
N THR A 550 -35.68 -32.24 13.86
CA THR A 550 -34.54 -31.49 14.40
C THR A 550 -34.05 -30.36 13.47
N THR A 551 -34.60 -30.23 12.26
CA THR A 551 -34.18 -29.21 11.31
C THR A 551 -34.56 -27.80 11.81
N PRO A 552 -33.61 -26.85 11.87
CA PRO A 552 -33.90 -25.47 12.26
C PRO A 552 -35.02 -24.85 11.41
N GLY A 553 -35.95 -24.15 12.06
CA GLY A 553 -37.04 -23.46 11.37
C GLY A 553 -38.18 -24.37 10.88
N LYS A 554 -38.14 -25.69 11.12
CA LYS A 554 -39.21 -26.60 10.67
C LYS A 554 -40.59 -26.24 11.21
N ALA A 555 -40.72 -26.02 12.53
CA ALA A 555 -42.00 -25.63 13.12
C ALA A 555 -42.52 -24.29 12.56
N LEU A 556 -41.62 -23.35 12.22
CA LEU A 556 -41.98 -22.09 11.58
C LEU A 556 -42.45 -22.30 10.14
N ALA A 557 -41.77 -23.17 9.39
CA ALA A 557 -42.16 -23.54 8.04
C ALA A 557 -43.54 -24.22 7.99
N GLU A 558 -43.85 -25.13 8.92
CA GLU A 558 -45.17 -25.80 9.03
C GLU A 558 -46.30 -24.79 9.30
N ARG A 559 -46.08 -23.84 10.23
CA ARG A 559 -47.04 -22.74 10.48
C ARG A 559 -47.22 -21.87 9.25
N SER A 560 -46.11 -21.51 8.60
CA SER A 560 -46.11 -20.66 7.40
C SER A 560 -46.80 -21.33 6.21
N LEU A 561 -46.63 -22.65 6.05
CA LEU A 561 -47.28 -23.44 5.01
C LEU A 561 -48.78 -23.60 5.26
N THR A 562 -49.19 -23.75 6.52
CA THR A 562 -50.61 -23.71 6.90
C THR A 562 -51.23 -22.36 6.53
N ARG A 563 -50.57 -21.24 6.86
CA ARG A 563 -51.01 -19.89 6.48
C ARG A 563 -51.05 -19.69 4.97
N TRP A 564 -50.05 -20.19 4.25
CA TRP A 564 -50.00 -20.15 2.79
C TRP A 564 -51.21 -20.85 2.16
N ARG A 565 -51.52 -22.07 2.62
CA ARG A 565 -52.66 -22.87 2.15
C ARG A 565 -54.02 -22.25 2.51
N GLY A 566 -54.11 -21.53 3.63
CA GLY A 566 -55.35 -20.93 4.13
C GLY A 566 -55.71 -19.54 3.58
N GLY A 567 -54.79 -18.81 2.95
CA GLY A 567 -55.10 -17.49 2.38
C GLY A 567 -55.79 -17.57 1.01
N PRO A 568 -56.53 -16.53 0.57
CA PRO A 568 -57.24 -16.52 -0.70
C PRO A 568 -56.28 -16.87 -1.84
N GLY A 569 -56.64 -17.84 -2.68
CA GLY A 569 -55.86 -18.25 -3.85
C GLY A 569 -55.53 -17.05 -4.74
N PRO A 570 -54.51 -17.15 -5.63
CA PRO A 570 -54.31 -16.12 -6.64
C PRO A 570 -55.65 -15.91 -7.37
N ALA A 571 -56.17 -14.69 -7.35
CA ALA A 571 -57.35 -14.36 -8.13
C ALA A 571 -57.04 -14.75 -9.56
N ALA A 572 -57.81 -15.70 -10.11
CA ALA A 572 -57.73 -16.03 -11.52
C ALA A 572 -57.87 -14.72 -12.29
N ALA A 573 -56.90 -14.44 -13.16
CA ALA A 573 -57.03 -13.33 -14.10
C ALA A 573 -58.36 -13.54 -14.84
N ASP A 574 -59.26 -12.58 -14.65
CA ASP A 574 -60.56 -12.55 -15.32
C ASP A 574 -60.28 -12.48 -16.83
N PRO A 575 -60.70 -13.48 -17.65
CA PRO A 575 -60.42 -13.49 -19.08
C PRO A 575 -61.29 -12.51 -19.89
N SER A 576 -61.74 -11.43 -19.26
CA SER A 576 -62.56 -10.40 -19.90
C SER A 576 -62.22 -9.01 -19.35
N ALA A 577 -61.15 -8.42 -19.87
CA ALA A 577 -60.92 -6.98 -19.92
C ALA A 577 -60.03 -6.65 -21.12
#